data_AF-A0A7W1G898-F1
#
_entry.id   AF-A0A7W1G898-F1
#
_cell.length_a   1.000
_cell.length_b   1.000
_cell.length_c   1.000
_cell.angle_alpha   90.00
_cell.angle_beta   90.00
_cell.angle_gamma   90.00
#
_symmetry.space_group_name_H-M   'P 1'
#
loop_
_entity.id
_entity.type
_entity.pdbx_description
1 polymer ?
#
loop_
_entity_poly.entity_id
_entity_poly.type
_entity_poly.pdbx_seq_one_letter_code
_entity_poly.pdbx_strand_id
1 'polypeptide(L)'
;MQNGSVDAVLEAAAKAPSEMREQFYSQAAWKAAGENDVERARQIIGNISNPRLRAQMLRDLERQMPWRAAERGDFEQAWQLLSRITTVEECVNLLLQLASVATNKNNKEAARQFTEEAYGLVAGRAENQQQFSTQLQVAQTFAATDPARSFELVEGAIGRLNELLNAAAVIDGFGQEAFRQGELKLQGGDHWSELARSCGQILSALAPRDFARARSGAERFERTEVRTLARLMVAQGVLSSQHNNTNRGNTSTMGTRHIYQSVIINH
;
A
#
# COMPACT_ATOMS: atom_id res chain seq x y z
N MET A 1 3.81 36.52 -8.29
CA MET A 1 4.95 36.25 -9.21
C MET A 1 4.72 34.85 -9.79
N GLN A 2 3.99 34.75 -10.89
CA GLN A 2 3.41 33.50 -11.40
C GLN A 2 3.69 33.37 -12.91
N ASN A 3 4.10 32.16 -13.32
CA ASN A 3 4.02 31.61 -14.67
C ASN A 3 5.00 32.09 -15.77
N GLY A 4 6.30 31.84 -15.61
CA GLY A 4 7.16 31.61 -16.79
C GLY A 4 6.92 30.19 -17.32
N SER A 5 6.72 29.98 -18.63
CA SER A 5 6.65 28.64 -19.24
C SER A 5 7.91 27.80 -18.93
N VAL A 6 7.86 26.48 -19.13
CA VAL A 6 9.06 25.62 -19.01
C VAL A 6 10.23 26.22 -19.82
N ASP A 7 9.95 26.73 -21.02
CA ASP A 7 10.92 27.42 -21.87
C ASP A 7 11.52 28.68 -21.23
N ALA A 8 10.70 29.53 -20.61
CA ALA A 8 11.18 30.74 -19.96
C ALA A 8 12.13 30.42 -18.78
N VAL A 9 11.88 29.33 -18.05
CA VAL A 9 12.77 28.88 -16.96
C VAL A 9 14.07 28.30 -17.53
N LEU A 10 14.02 27.58 -18.67
CA LEU A 10 15.22 27.05 -19.34
C LEU A 10 16.09 28.15 -19.96
N GLU A 11 15.48 29.18 -20.54
CA GLU A 11 16.21 30.35 -21.04
C GLU A 11 16.92 31.11 -19.90
N ALA A 12 16.28 31.22 -18.74
CA ALA A 12 16.91 31.77 -17.55
C ALA A 12 18.07 30.89 -17.05
N ALA A 13 17.91 29.56 -17.07
CA ALA A 13 18.98 28.61 -16.70
C ALA A 13 20.23 28.77 -17.58
N ALA A 14 20.04 28.97 -18.89
CA ALA A 14 21.14 29.16 -19.84
C ALA A 14 21.96 30.44 -19.56
N LYS A 15 21.31 31.49 -19.04
CA LYS A 15 21.93 32.78 -18.71
C LYS A 15 22.44 32.87 -17.27
N ALA A 16 22.08 31.91 -16.41
CA ALA A 16 22.43 31.91 -15.00
C ALA A 16 23.89 31.46 -14.74
N PRO A 17 24.51 31.97 -13.66
CA PRO A 17 25.73 31.42 -13.08
C PRO A 17 25.58 29.91 -12.77
N SER A 18 26.69 29.18 -12.81
CA SER A 18 26.72 27.71 -12.64
C SER A 18 26.03 27.23 -11.37
N GLU A 19 26.16 27.99 -10.27
CA GLU A 19 25.58 27.68 -8.96
C GLU A 19 24.05 27.72 -8.95
N MET A 20 23.44 28.63 -9.73
CA MET A 20 21.98 28.78 -9.82
C MET A 20 21.36 27.96 -10.96
N ARG A 21 22.16 27.57 -11.94
CA ARG A 21 21.70 26.82 -13.11
C ARG A 21 21.05 25.49 -12.74
N GLU A 22 21.60 24.78 -11.75
CA GLU A 22 21.05 23.52 -11.27
C GLU A 22 19.66 23.70 -10.63
N GLN A 23 19.45 24.80 -9.90
CA GLN A 23 18.15 25.13 -9.33
C GLN A 23 17.10 25.43 -10.42
N PHE A 24 17.48 26.15 -11.48
CA PHE A 24 16.57 26.43 -12.59
C PHE A 24 16.21 25.18 -13.39
N TYR A 25 17.17 24.28 -13.67
CA TYR A 25 16.85 22.99 -14.29
C TYR A 25 15.93 22.15 -13.40
N SER A 26 16.16 22.16 -12.09
CA SER A 26 15.30 21.44 -11.15
C SER A 26 13.87 21.97 -11.18
N GLN A 27 13.69 23.29 -11.17
CA GLN A 27 12.38 23.94 -11.26
C GLN A 27 11.69 23.66 -12.60
N ALA A 28 12.42 23.78 -13.71
CA ALA A 28 11.89 23.52 -15.05
C ALA A 28 11.43 22.06 -15.20
N ALA A 29 12.21 21.11 -14.68
CA ALA A 29 11.87 19.70 -14.71
C ALA A 29 10.57 19.40 -13.94
N TRP A 30 10.45 19.89 -12.70
CA TRP A 30 9.23 19.69 -11.91
C TRP A 30 8.02 20.38 -12.50
N LYS A 31 8.23 21.51 -13.18
CA LYS A 31 7.16 22.19 -13.92
C LYS A 31 6.69 21.36 -15.11
N ALA A 32 7.60 20.87 -15.96
CA ALA A 32 7.26 20.00 -17.07
C ALA A 32 6.52 18.73 -16.60
N ALA A 33 6.98 18.11 -15.50
CA ALA A 33 6.30 16.97 -14.87
C ALA A 33 4.90 17.34 -14.35
N GLY A 34 4.71 18.56 -13.84
CA GLY A 34 3.40 19.09 -13.44
C GLY A 34 2.43 19.26 -14.61
N GLU A 35 2.96 19.59 -15.79
CA GLU A 35 2.24 19.72 -17.06
C GLU A 35 2.03 18.36 -17.78
N ASN A 36 2.32 17.24 -17.09
CA ASN A 36 2.26 15.86 -17.60
C ASN A 36 3.28 15.54 -18.71
N ASP A 37 4.27 16.40 -18.93
CA ASP A 37 5.35 16.17 -19.90
C ASP A 37 6.56 15.53 -19.20
N VAL A 38 6.39 14.24 -18.86
CA VAL A 38 7.38 13.48 -18.08
C VAL A 38 8.67 13.26 -18.87
N GLU A 39 8.59 13.06 -20.19
CA GLU A 39 9.77 12.90 -21.03
C GLU A 39 10.58 14.19 -21.10
N ARG A 40 9.93 15.34 -21.24
CA ARG A 40 10.62 16.63 -21.18
C ARG A 40 11.23 16.88 -19.81
N ALA A 41 10.54 16.53 -18.72
CA ALA A 41 11.11 16.61 -17.38
C ALA A 41 12.40 15.77 -17.27
N ARG A 42 12.43 14.55 -17.81
CA ARG A 42 13.63 13.70 -17.87
C ARG A 42 14.75 14.35 -18.67
N GLN A 43 14.46 14.88 -19.85
CA GLN A 43 15.46 15.56 -20.69
C GLN A 43 16.08 16.75 -19.96
N ILE A 44 15.27 17.54 -19.25
CA ILE A 44 15.74 18.67 -18.45
C ILE A 44 16.65 18.20 -17.31
N ILE A 45 16.26 17.15 -16.57
CA ILE A 45 17.09 16.56 -15.50
C ILE A 45 18.41 16.02 -16.08
N GLY A 46 18.39 15.49 -17.31
CA GLY A 46 19.58 15.04 -18.03
C GLY A 46 20.68 16.11 -18.15
N ASN A 47 20.30 17.38 -18.23
CA ASN A 47 21.21 18.53 -18.35
C ASN A 47 21.85 18.96 -17.02
N ILE A 48 21.50 18.35 -15.89
CA ILE A 48 22.12 18.64 -14.61
C ILE A 48 23.54 18.07 -14.58
N SER A 49 24.51 18.94 -14.34
CA SER A 49 25.94 18.62 -14.32
C SER A 49 26.32 17.72 -13.14
N ASN A 50 25.78 17.99 -11.95
CA ASN A 50 26.03 17.17 -10.78
C ASN A 50 25.37 15.77 -10.93
N PRO A 51 26.15 14.69 -11.05
CA PRO A 51 25.61 13.35 -11.31
C PRO A 51 24.80 12.79 -10.13
N ARG A 52 25.11 13.18 -8.90
CA ARG A 52 24.38 12.73 -7.70
C ARG A 52 23.00 13.35 -7.65
N LEU A 53 22.92 14.66 -7.87
CA LEU A 53 21.65 15.40 -7.93
C LEU A 53 20.80 14.90 -9.09
N ARG A 54 21.38 14.73 -10.28
CA ARG A 54 20.68 14.18 -11.45
C ARG A 54 20.06 12.81 -11.17
N ALA A 55 20.84 11.87 -10.62
CA ALA A 55 20.35 10.54 -10.31
C ALA A 55 19.26 10.55 -9.22
N GLN A 56 19.37 11.41 -8.21
CA GLN A 56 18.33 11.59 -7.20
C GLN A 56 17.03 12.12 -7.81
N MET A 57 17.11 13.18 -8.62
CA MET A 57 15.94 13.78 -9.25
C MET A 57 15.23 12.83 -10.22
N LEU A 58 15.98 12.03 -10.99
CA LEU A 58 15.37 11.00 -11.85
C LEU A 58 14.59 9.99 -11.02
N ARG A 59 15.18 9.46 -9.93
CA ARG A 59 14.48 8.53 -9.03
C ARG A 59 13.24 9.17 -8.40
N ASP A 60 13.32 10.44 -7.99
CA ASP A 60 12.19 11.15 -7.41
C ASP A 60 11.05 11.33 -8.43
N LEU A 61 11.41 11.68 -9.67
CA LEU A 61 10.45 11.77 -10.78
C LEU A 61 9.80 10.41 -11.06
N GLU A 62 10.59 9.36 -11.20
CA GLU A 62 10.11 8.01 -11.50
C GLU A 62 9.18 7.46 -10.42
N ARG A 63 9.43 7.78 -9.14
CA ARG A 63 8.54 7.39 -8.03
C ARG A 63 7.26 8.21 -7.98
N GLN A 64 7.31 9.50 -8.32
CA GLN A 64 6.15 10.38 -8.17
C GLN A 64 5.16 10.28 -9.33
N MET A 65 5.61 9.95 -10.54
CA MET A 65 4.76 10.03 -11.73
C MET A 65 3.66 8.96 -11.81
N PRO A 66 3.93 7.67 -11.51
CA PRO A 66 2.88 6.65 -11.44
C PRO A 66 1.75 7.06 -10.48
N TRP A 67 2.13 7.62 -9.33
CA TRP A 67 1.18 8.13 -8.33
C TRP A 67 0.29 9.25 -8.86
N ARG A 68 0.86 10.27 -9.52
CA ARG A 68 0.06 11.36 -10.09
C ARG A 68 -0.88 10.88 -11.20
N ALA A 69 -0.44 9.92 -12.01
CA ALA A 69 -1.28 9.32 -13.03
C ALA A 69 -2.48 8.58 -12.40
N ALA A 70 -2.23 7.71 -11.42
CA ALA A 70 -3.27 7.00 -10.69
C ALA A 70 -4.23 7.93 -9.92
N GLU A 71 -3.74 9.02 -9.34
CA GLU A 71 -4.58 10.03 -8.69
C GLU A 71 -5.54 10.75 -9.65
N ARG A 72 -5.17 10.85 -10.93
CA ARG A 72 -6.08 11.33 -12.00
C ARG A 72 -6.99 10.23 -12.56
N GLY A 73 -6.81 8.98 -12.12
CA GLY A 73 -7.53 7.82 -12.63
C GLY A 73 -6.94 7.22 -13.90
N ASP A 74 -5.77 7.70 -14.35
CA ASP A 74 -5.06 7.17 -15.51
C ASP A 74 -4.12 6.03 -15.09
N PHE A 75 -4.71 4.85 -14.86
CA PHE A 75 -3.99 3.68 -14.39
C PHE A 75 -3.14 3.01 -15.47
N GLU A 76 -3.50 3.18 -16.76
CA GLU A 76 -2.69 2.70 -17.87
C GLU A 76 -1.36 3.46 -17.94
N GLN A 77 -1.41 4.80 -17.87
CA GLN A 77 -0.20 5.60 -17.80
C GLN A 77 0.62 5.26 -16.54
N ALA A 78 -0.03 5.06 -15.39
CA ALA A 78 0.65 4.64 -14.18
C ALA A 78 1.42 3.32 -14.39
N TRP A 79 0.82 2.35 -15.10
CA TRP A 79 1.46 1.08 -15.44
C TRP A 79 2.69 1.25 -16.32
N GLN A 80 2.58 2.03 -17.39
CA GLN A 80 3.69 2.25 -18.33
C GLN A 80 4.90 2.88 -17.62
N LEU A 81 4.65 3.77 -16.66
CA LEU A 81 5.70 4.44 -15.89
C LEU A 81 6.43 3.50 -14.91
N LEU A 82 5.83 2.37 -14.50
CA LEU A 82 6.47 1.39 -13.60
C LEU A 82 7.66 0.67 -14.25
N SER A 83 7.70 0.57 -15.58
CA SER A 83 8.81 -0.04 -16.33
C SER A 83 10.18 0.61 -16.08
N ARG A 84 10.19 1.80 -15.47
CA ARG A 84 11.39 2.57 -15.14
C ARG A 84 11.89 2.34 -13.71
N ILE A 85 11.12 1.66 -12.86
CA ILE A 85 11.54 1.37 -11.48
C ILE A 85 12.59 0.26 -11.49
N THR A 86 13.75 0.54 -10.90
CA THR A 86 14.94 -0.30 -11.08
C THR A 86 15.06 -1.44 -10.09
N THR A 87 14.40 -1.36 -8.93
CA THR A 87 14.47 -2.39 -7.90
C THR A 87 13.13 -3.09 -7.73
N VAL A 88 13.17 -4.41 -7.52
CA VAL A 88 11.97 -5.22 -7.29
C VAL A 88 11.22 -4.73 -6.06
N GLU A 89 11.93 -4.39 -4.98
CA GLU A 89 11.32 -3.91 -3.73
C GLU A 89 10.57 -2.60 -3.93
N GLU A 90 11.18 -1.60 -4.58
CA GLU A 90 10.50 -0.33 -4.86
C GLU A 90 9.31 -0.54 -5.79
N CYS A 91 9.43 -1.43 -6.79
CA CYS A 91 8.36 -1.75 -7.71
C CYS A 91 7.16 -2.37 -6.98
N VAL A 92 7.40 -3.37 -6.12
CA VAL A 92 6.34 -4.02 -5.32
C VAL A 92 5.66 -3.01 -4.39
N ASN A 93 6.44 -2.21 -3.67
CA ASN A 93 5.87 -1.20 -2.77
C ASN A 93 5.01 -0.19 -3.52
N LEU A 94 5.43 0.23 -4.71
CA LEU A 94 4.68 1.16 -5.55
C LEU A 94 3.43 0.51 -6.16
N LEU A 95 3.50 -0.74 -6.60
CA LEU A 95 2.36 -1.51 -7.07
C LEU A 95 1.26 -1.64 -6.01
N LEU A 96 1.62 -2.01 -4.77
CA LEU A 96 0.65 -2.12 -3.66
C LEU A 96 0.02 -0.78 -3.30
N GLN A 97 0.80 0.28 -3.38
CA GLN A 97 0.35 1.66 -3.23
C GLN A 97 -0.66 2.06 -4.31
N LEU A 98 -0.35 1.80 -5.59
CA LEU A 98 -1.26 2.06 -6.71
C LEU A 98 -2.54 1.22 -6.64
N ALA A 99 -2.45 -0.03 -6.17
CA ALA A 99 -3.60 -0.89 -5.92
C ALA A 99 -4.56 -0.29 -4.88
N SER A 100 -4.02 0.34 -3.82
CA SER A 100 -4.80 1.06 -2.82
C SER A 100 -5.53 2.26 -3.43
N VAL A 101 -4.84 3.08 -4.24
CA VAL A 101 -5.46 4.20 -4.97
C VAL A 101 -6.60 3.73 -5.87
N ALA A 102 -6.34 2.69 -6.66
CA ALA A 102 -7.33 2.10 -7.55
C ALA A 102 -8.56 1.59 -6.78
N THR A 103 -8.34 0.93 -5.64
CA THR A 103 -9.41 0.48 -4.74
C THR A 103 -10.25 1.66 -4.23
N ASN A 104 -9.61 2.73 -3.77
CA ASN A 104 -10.29 3.93 -3.26
C ASN A 104 -11.10 4.66 -4.35
N LYS A 105 -10.65 4.57 -5.60
CA LYS A 105 -11.35 5.10 -6.77
C LYS A 105 -12.37 4.11 -7.38
N ASN A 106 -12.65 2.99 -6.70
CA ASN A 106 -13.54 1.92 -7.14
C ASN A 106 -13.13 1.24 -8.48
N ASN A 107 -11.88 1.41 -8.92
CA ASN A 107 -11.34 0.68 -10.07
C ASN A 107 -10.76 -0.66 -9.62
N LYS A 108 -11.65 -1.65 -9.45
CA LYS A 108 -11.28 -2.99 -8.98
C LYS A 108 -10.36 -3.74 -9.94
N GLU A 109 -10.50 -3.49 -11.25
CA GLU A 109 -9.68 -4.15 -12.26
C GLU A 109 -8.23 -3.69 -12.17
N ALA A 110 -7.98 -2.37 -12.17
CA ALA A 110 -6.63 -1.83 -11.99
C ALA A 110 -6.03 -2.25 -10.65
N ALA A 111 -6.83 -2.21 -9.56
CA ALA A 111 -6.38 -2.66 -8.25
C ALA A 111 -5.93 -4.13 -8.25
N ARG A 112 -6.70 -5.00 -8.91
CA ARG A 112 -6.36 -6.41 -9.08
C ARG A 112 -5.08 -6.58 -9.90
N GLN A 113 -4.96 -5.92 -11.05
CA GLN A 113 -3.77 -6.01 -11.91
C GLN A 113 -2.50 -5.60 -11.17
N PHE A 114 -2.51 -4.47 -10.45
CA PHE A 114 -1.34 -4.03 -9.67
C PHE A 114 -0.97 -5.04 -8.58
N THR A 115 -1.98 -5.64 -7.92
CA THR A 115 -1.75 -6.64 -6.87
C THR A 115 -1.21 -7.96 -7.45
N GLU A 116 -1.70 -8.38 -8.62
CA GLU A 116 -1.23 -9.58 -9.33
C GLU A 116 0.23 -9.44 -9.77
N GLU A 117 0.62 -8.28 -10.29
CA GLU A 117 2.02 -8.01 -10.65
C GLU A 117 2.92 -7.97 -9.40
N ALA A 118 2.48 -7.30 -8.34
CA ALA A 118 3.20 -7.27 -7.06
C ALA A 118 3.42 -8.69 -6.53
N TYR A 119 2.39 -9.54 -6.64
CA TYR A 119 2.46 -10.94 -6.26
C TYR A 119 3.46 -11.72 -7.11
N GLY A 120 3.46 -11.53 -8.44
CA GLY A 120 4.41 -12.17 -9.35
C GLY A 120 5.88 -11.89 -8.99
N LEU A 121 6.17 -10.67 -8.54
CA LEU A 121 7.50 -10.23 -8.12
C LEU A 121 7.97 -10.79 -6.77
N VAL A 122 7.04 -11.21 -5.90
CA VAL A 122 7.34 -11.80 -4.58
C VAL A 122 6.94 -13.26 -4.47
N ALA A 123 6.61 -13.89 -5.60
CA ALA A 123 6.20 -15.28 -5.66
C ALA A 123 7.36 -16.18 -5.23
N GLY A 124 7.11 -17.06 -4.27
CA GLY A 124 8.10 -17.98 -3.73
C GLY A 124 8.06 -18.07 -2.21
N ARG A 125 8.98 -18.85 -1.65
CA ARG A 125 9.14 -18.98 -0.20
C ARG A 125 9.94 -17.78 0.32
N ALA A 126 9.40 -17.04 1.29
CA ALA A 126 10.16 -15.98 1.94
C ALA A 126 11.37 -16.54 2.70
N GLU A 127 12.54 -16.00 2.38
CA GLU A 127 13.84 -16.37 2.94
C GLU A 127 14.24 -15.48 4.12
N ASN A 128 13.66 -14.28 4.20
CA ASN A 128 13.92 -13.31 5.25
C ASN A 128 12.64 -12.59 5.70
N GLN A 129 12.76 -11.83 6.78
CA GLN A 129 11.65 -11.08 7.38
C GLN A 129 11.02 -10.09 6.39
N GLN A 130 11.84 -9.37 5.62
CA GLN A 130 11.35 -8.35 4.69
C GLN A 130 10.44 -8.97 3.63
N GLN A 131 10.90 -10.04 2.97
CA GLN A 131 10.11 -10.77 1.98
C GLN A 131 8.80 -11.30 2.57
N PHE A 132 8.84 -11.85 3.79
CA PHE A 132 7.65 -12.37 4.45
C PHE A 132 6.63 -11.26 4.76
N SER A 133 7.10 -10.11 5.26
CA SER A 133 6.26 -8.93 5.47
C SER A 133 5.65 -8.42 4.18
N THR A 134 6.43 -8.35 3.09
CA THR A 134 5.91 -7.93 1.77
C THR A 134 4.85 -8.89 1.26
N GLN A 135 5.03 -10.21 1.40
CA GLN A 135 4.02 -11.21 1.04
C GLN A 135 2.71 -11.03 1.83
N LEU A 136 2.81 -10.71 3.12
CA LEU A 136 1.63 -10.39 3.94
C LEU A 136 0.94 -9.11 3.47
N GLN A 137 1.68 -8.08 3.07
CA GLN A 137 1.10 -6.87 2.49
C GLN A 137 0.36 -7.18 1.19
N VAL A 138 0.93 -8.00 0.30
CA VAL A 138 0.24 -8.46 -0.92
C VAL A 138 -1.06 -9.20 -0.58
N ALA A 139 -1.03 -10.12 0.39
CA ALA A 139 -2.22 -10.82 0.86
C ALA A 139 -3.28 -9.84 1.42
N GLN A 140 -2.86 -8.84 2.18
CA GLN A 140 -3.74 -7.80 2.73
C GLN A 140 -4.40 -6.97 1.62
N THR A 141 -3.66 -6.64 0.54
CA THR A 141 -4.22 -5.92 -0.60
C THR A 141 -5.22 -6.79 -1.37
N PHE A 142 -4.92 -8.08 -1.58
CA PHE A 142 -5.88 -9.01 -2.16
C PHE A 142 -7.16 -9.15 -1.33
N ALA A 143 -7.13 -8.95 -0.01
CA ALA A 143 -8.33 -9.10 0.81
C ALA A 143 -9.49 -8.20 0.32
N ALA A 144 -9.19 -7.05 -0.29
CA ALA A 144 -10.19 -6.16 -0.88
C ALA A 144 -10.66 -6.61 -2.27
N THR A 145 -9.74 -7.08 -3.13
CA THR A 145 -9.97 -7.33 -4.57
C THR A 145 -10.24 -8.79 -4.92
N ASP A 146 -9.52 -9.73 -4.29
CA ASP A 146 -9.64 -11.18 -4.46
C ASP A 146 -9.47 -11.91 -3.10
N PRO A 147 -10.56 -12.09 -2.34
CA PRO A 147 -10.54 -12.81 -1.07
C PRO A 147 -9.99 -14.23 -1.15
N ALA A 148 -10.28 -14.95 -2.24
CA ALA A 148 -9.87 -16.34 -2.37
C ALA A 148 -8.34 -16.42 -2.41
N ARG A 149 -7.71 -15.54 -3.20
CA ARG A 149 -6.26 -15.43 -3.27
C ARG A 149 -5.64 -14.97 -1.96
N SER A 150 -6.25 -13.98 -1.30
CA SER A 150 -5.81 -13.51 0.01
C SER A 150 -5.80 -14.64 1.06
N PHE A 151 -6.83 -15.48 1.08
CA PHE A 151 -6.88 -16.65 1.96
C PHE A 151 -5.76 -17.65 1.65
N GLU A 152 -5.52 -17.99 0.39
CA GLU A 152 -4.43 -18.91 0.02
C GLU A 152 -3.06 -18.41 0.53
N LEU A 153 -2.80 -17.11 0.39
CA LEU A 153 -1.55 -16.51 0.82
C LEU A 153 -1.40 -16.49 2.33
N VAL A 154 -2.42 -16.04 3.08
CA VAL A 154 -2.34 -16.00 4.54
C VAL A 154 -2.28 -17.40 5.14
N GLU A 155 -2.97 -18.39 4.56
CA GLU A 155 -2.89 -19.78 5.01
C GLU A 155 -1.47 -20.35 4.84
N GLY A 156 -0.82 -20.09 3.71
CA GLY A 156 0.58 -20.44 3.49
C GLY A 156 1.54 -19.70 4.44
N ALA A 157 1.28 -18.41 4.68
CA ALA A 157 2.06 -17.60 5.60
C ALA A 157 1.96 -18.11 7.05
N ILE A 158 0.77 -18.52 7.50
CA ILE A 158 0.57 -19.11 8.83
C ILE A 158 1.40 -20.40 8.98
N GLY A 159 1.38 -21.28 7.97
CA GLY A 159 2.20 -22.49 7.99
C GLY A 159 3.69 -22.18 8.14
N ARG A 160 4.21 -21.23 7.35
CA ARG A 160 5.61 -20.78 7.45
C ARG A 160 5.92 -20.12 8.79
N LEU A 161 5.00 -19.33 9.34
CA LEU A 161 5.17 -18.68 10.64
C LEU A 161 5.21 -19.72 11.78
N ASN A 162 4.40 -20.79 11.73
CA ASN A 162 4.48 -21.89 12.70
C ASN A 162 5.88 -22.53 12.68
N GLU A 163 6.43 -22.84 11.51
CA GLU A 163 7.80 -23.37 11.38
C GLU A 163 8.84 -22.45 12.04
N LEU A 164 8.74 -21.14 11.76
CA LEU A 164 9.68 -20.14 12.28
C LEU A 164 9.56 -19.95 13.79
N LEU A 165 8.34 -19.93 14.33
CA LEU A 165 8.09 -19.83 15.78
C LEU A 165 8.60 -21.07 16.53
N ASN A 166 8.48 -22.25 15.94
CA ASN A 166 9.01 -23.47 16.53
C ASN A 166 10.55 -23.46 16.56
N ALA A 167 11.19 -23.02 15.48
CA ALA A 167 12.64 -22.83 15.45
C ALA A 167 13.09 -21.75 16.45
N ALA A 168 12.39 -20.61 16.51
CA ALA A 168 12.69 -19.51 17.42
C ALA A 168 12.64 -19.94 18.89
N ALA A 169 11.70 -20.82 19.25
CA ALA A 169 11.59 -21.33 20.61
C ALA A 169 12.75 -22.24 21.03
N VAL A 170 13.41 -22.92 20.08
CA VAL A 170 14.60 -23.75 20.37
C VAL A 170 15.81 -22.88 20.72
N ILE A 171 15.91 -21.69 20.10
CA ILE A 171 17.04 -20.76 20.29
C ILE A 171 16.70 -19.61 21.26
N ASP A 172 15.51 -19.60 21.84
CA ASP A 172 15.09 -18.60 22.82
C ASP A 172 16.01 -18.64 24.05
N GLY A 173 16.44 -17.47 24.51
CA GLY A 173 17.43 -17.33 25.58
C GLY A 173 18.89 -17.30 25.13
N PHE A 174 19.19 -17.58 23.85
CA PHE A 174 20.54 -17.43 23.27
C PHE A 174 20.78 -16.07 22.58
N GLY A 175 20.13 -15.01 23.07
CA GLY A 175 20.31 -13.63 22.58
C GLY A 175 19.04 -12.93 22.08
N GLN A 176 17.96 -13.68 21.84
CA GLN A 176 16.61 -13.15 21.72
C GLN A 176 15.72 -13.78 22.79
N GLU A 177 14.83 -12.98 23.38
CA GLU A 177 13.81 -13.44 24.32
C GLU A 177 12.43 -13.15 23.75
N ALA A 178 12.04 -13.91 22.74
CA ALA A 178 10.71 -13.79 22.15
C ALA A 178 9.65 -14.49 23.01
N PHE A 179 10.08 -15.40 23.89
CA PHE A 179 9.18 -16.21 24.70
C PHE A 179 9.29 -15.88 26.20
N ARG A 180 8.22 -16.12 26.93
CA ARG A 180 8.16 -16.08 28.39
C ARG A 180 7.40 -17.30 28.85
N GLN A 181 8.04 -18.15 29.65
CA GLN A 181 7.44 -19.40 30.14
C GLN A 181 6.92 -20.30 29.00
N GLY A 182 7.62 -20.30 27.85
CA GLY A 182 7.24 -21.08 26.67
C GLY A 182 6.17 -20.45 25.78
N GLU A 183 5.56 -19.33 26.20
CA GLU A 183 4.56 -18.58 25.43
C GLU A 183 5.20 -17.42 24.68
N LEU A 184 4.73 -17.16 23.45
CA LEU A 184 5.16 -16.02 22.67
C LEU A 184 4.73 -14.72 23.38
N LYS A 185 5.67 -13.78 23.55
CA LYS A 185 5.36 -12.44 24.05
C LYS A 185 4.50 -11.71 23.01
N LEU A 186 3.19 -11.65 23.24
CA LEU A 186 2.24 -10.96 22.35
C LEU A 186 2.26 -9.44 22.50
N GLN A 187 3.06 -8.89 23.42
CA GLN A 187 3.20 -7.46 23.69
C GLN A 187 4.69 -7.12 23.80
N GLY A 188 5.07 -5.89 23.44
CA GLY A 188 6.47 -5.43 23.51
C GLY A 188 7.17 -5.27 22.16
N GLY A 189 6.48 -5.47 21.04
CA GLY A 189 7.00 -5.14 19.71
C GLY A 189 7.94 -6.19 19.11
N ASP A 190 8.00 -7.40 19.67
CA ASP A 190 8.76 -8.49 19.07
C ASP A 190 8.26 -8.80 17.66
N HIS A 191 9.18 -8.90 16.70
CA HIS A 191 8.86 -9.12 15.29
C HIS A 191 7.97 -10.34 15.04
N TRP A 192 8.15 -11.44 15.79
CA TRP A 192 7.29 -12.62 15.74
C TRP A 192 5.84 -12.32 16.10
N SER A 193 5.64 -11.50 17.14
CA SER A 193 4.31 -11.07 17.56
C SER A 193 3.65 -10.21 16.48
N GLU A 194 4.44 -9.39 15.78
CA GLU A 194 3.95 -8.54 14.70
C GLU A 194 3.52 -9.37 13.49
N LEU A 195 4.33 -10.34 13.06
CA LEU A 195 3.98 -11.25 11.95
C LEU A 195 2.72 -12.06 12.24
N ALA A 196 2.59 -12.56 13.47
CA ALA A 196 1.38 -13.25 13.93
C ALA A 196 0.15 -12.34 13.89
N ARG A 197 0.31 -11.09 14.34
CA ARG A 197 -0.75 -10.07 14.35
C ARG A 197 -1.15 -9.69 12.93
N SER A 198 -0.20 -9.53 12.00
CA SER A 198 -0.48 -9.27 10.58
C SER A 198 -1.28 -10.40 9.92
N CYS A 199 -0.93 -11.67 10.17
CA CYS A 199 -1.73 -12.81 9.70
C CYS A 199 -3.16 -12.76 10.27
N GLY A 200 -3.31 -12.46 11.56
CA GLY A 200 -4.60 -12.27 12.21
C GLY A 200 -5.42 -11.10 11.64
N GLN A 201 -4.77 -9.98 11.27
CA GLN A 201 -5.42 -8.83 10.62
C GLN A 201 -5.97 -9.19 9.25
N ILE A 202 -5.23 -9.94 8.44
CA ILE A 202 -5.70 -10.40 7.13
C ILE A 202 -6.92 -11.30 7.29
N LEU A 203 -6.87 -12.29 8.19
CA LEU A 203 -8.01 -13.15 8.49
C LEU A 203 -9.22 -12.34 8.99
N SER A 204 -8.99 -11.33 9.84
CA SER A 204 -10.03 -10.42 10.32
C SER A 204 -10.68 -9.63 9.18
N ALA A 205 -9.88 -9.11 8.24
CA ALA A 205 -10.38 -8.39 7.06
C ALA A 205 -11.20 -9.29 6.12
N LEU A 206 -10.90 -10.58 6.06
CA LEU A 206 -11.60 -11.58 5.25
C LEU A 206 -12.85 -12.15 5.94
N ALA A 207 -12.91 -12.11 7.27
CA ALA A 207 -13.98 -12.72 8.06
C ALA A 207 -15.40 -12.26 7.69
N PRO A 208 -15.68 -10.98 7.35
CA PRO A 208 -17.00 -10.56 6.89
C PRO A 208 -17.46 -11.22 5.59
N ARG A 209 -16.51 -11.71 4.77
CA ARG A 209 -16.80 -12.36 3.46
C ARG A 209 -16.94 -13.87 3.62
N ASP A 210 -16.09 -14.48 4.44
CA ASP A 210 -16.14 -15.92 4.75
C ASP A 210 -15.64 -16.18 6.18
N PHE A 211 -16.57 -16.13 7.14
CA PHE A 211 -16.26 -16.33 8.54
C PHE A 211 -15.76 -17.74 8.85
N ALA A 212 -16.32 -18.75 8.18
CA ALA A 212 -15.96 -20.15 8.42
C ALA A 212 -14.50 -20.39 8.04
N ARG A 213 -14.08 -19.90 6.87
CA ARG A 213 -12.69 -20.01 6.42
C ARG A 213 -11.75 -19.15 7.25
N ALA A 214 -12.12 -17.92 7.61
CA ALA A 214 -11.31 -17.07 8.49
C ALA A 214 -11.09 -17.71 9.87
N ARG A 215 -12.13 -18.32 10.45
CA ARG A 215 -12.02 -19.09 11.70
C ARG A 215 -11.10 -20.30 11.52
N SER A 216 -11.27 -21.08 10.46
CA SER A 216 -10.41 -22.24 10.19
C SER A 216 -8.95 -21.83 10.01
N GLY A 217 -8.69 -20.70 9.32
CA GLY A 217 -7.36 -20.10 9.23
C GLY A 217 -6.77 -19.75 10.59
N ALA A 218 -7.57 -19.13 11.48
CA ALA A 218 -7.13 -18.84 12.85
C ALA A 218 -6.84 -20.12 13.66
N GLU A 219 -7.52 -21.23 13.39
CA GLU A 219 -7.29 -22.52 14.07
C GLU A 219 -5.97 -23.18 13.68
N ARG A 220 -5.39 -22.81 12.53
CA ARG A 220 -4.11 -23.35 12.03
C ARG A 220 -2.87 -22.86 12.77
N PHE A 221 -2.97 -21.81 13.58
CA PHE A 221 -1.85 -21.43 14.44
C PHE A 221 -1.60 -22.54 15.47
N GLU A 222 -0.36 -23.00 15.57
CA GLU A 222 0.01 -24.11 16.47
C GLU A 222 0.04 -23.66 17.93
N ARG A 223 0.55 -22.45 18.18
CA ARG A 223 0.66 -21.84 19.50
C ARG A 223 -0.69 -21.33 19.99
N THR A 224 -1.07 -21.71 21.21
CA THR A 224 -2.40 -21.43 21.80
C THR A 224 -2.65 -19.93 21.93
N GLU A 225 -1.65 -19.17 22.36
CA GLU A 225 -1.68 -17.73 22.54
C GLU A 225 -1.92 -17.00 21.21
N VAL A 226 -1.24 -17.42 20.14
CA VAL A 226 -1.41 -16.85 18.80
C VAL A 226 -2.78 -17.21 18.22
N ARG A 227 -3.19 -18.48 18.35
CA ARG A 227 -4.51 -18.96 17.93
C ARG A 227 -5.63 -18.18 18.61
N THR A 228 -5.50 -17.93 19.91
CA THR A 228 -6.48 -17.18 20.69
C THR A 228 -6.57 -15.73 20.23
N LEU A 229 -5.43 -15.08 20.02
CA LEU A 229 -5.36 -13.73 19.45
C LEU A 229 -6.05 -13.67 18.07
N ALA A 230 -5.70 -14.57 17.17
CA ALA A 230 -6.28 -14.59 15.82
C ALA A 230 -7.80 -14.80 15.83
N ARG A 231 -8.32 -15.71 16.68
CA ARG A 231 -9.77 -15.89 16.84
C ARG A 231 -10.48 -14.64 17.34
N LEU A 232 -9.88 -13.92 18.30
CA LEU A 232 -10.42 -12.65 18.78
C LEU A 232 -10.50 -11.62 17.66
N MET A 233 -9.44 -11.50 16.85
CA MET A 233 -9.39 -10.57 15.72
C MET A 233 -10.42 -10.92 14.64
N VAL A 234 -10.59 -12.21 14.32
CA VAL A 234 -11.63 -12.69 13.39
C VAL A 234 -13.03 -12.32 13.91
N ALA A 235 -13.31 -12.57 15.19
CA ALA A 235 -14.59 -12.20 15.80
C ALA A 235 -14.83 -10.68 15.75
N GLN A 236 -13.80 -9.87 16.08
CA GLN A 236 -13.86 -8.41 15.98
C GLN A 236 -14.15 -7.94 14.54
N GLY A 237 -13.50 -8.54 13.54
CA GLY A 237 -13.68 -8.18 12.13
C GLY A 237 -15.14 -8.33 11.68
N VAL A 238 -15.79 -9.44 12.05
CA VAL A 238 -17.21 -9.65 11.79
C VAL A 238 -18.07 -8.62 12.51
N LEU A 239 -17.86 -8.41 13.81
CA LEU A 239 -18.66 -7.48 14.62
C LEU A 239 -18.55 -6.03 14.15
N SER A 240 -17.35 -5.56 13.81
CA SER A 240 -17.11 -4.21 13.28
C SER A 240 -17.81 -4.00 11.94
N SER A 241 -17.83 -5.01 11.06
CA SER A 241 -18.54 -4.91 9.78
C SER A 241 -20.06 -4.78 9.96
N GLN A 242 -20.63 -5.51 10.93
CA GLN A 242 -22.06 -5.45 11.25
C GLN A 242 -22.45 -4.07 11.79
N HIS A 243 -21.67 -3.51 12.72
CA HIS A 243 -21.91 -2.17 13.26
C HIS A 243 -21.94 -1.09 12.16
N ASN A 244 -21.01 -1.16 11.20
CA ASN A 244 -20.93 -0.21 10.09
C ASN A 244 -22.13 -0.33 9.13
N ASN A 245 -22.64 -1.54 8.91
CA ASN A 245 -23.83 -1.77 8.07
C ASN A 245 -25.12 -1.26 8.74
N THR A 246 -25.27 -1.44 10.05
CA THR A 246 -26.43 -0.95 10.80
C THR A 246 -26.51 0.59 10.77
N ASN A 247 -25.38 1.29 10.89
CA ASN A 247 -25.35 2.76 10.82
C ASN A 247 -25.68 3.31 9.41
N ARG A 248 -25.31 2.60 8.33
CA ARG A 248 -25.67 3.00 6.96
C ARG A 248 -27.15 2.77 6.62
N GLY A 249 -27.79 1.79 7.24
CA GLY A 249 -29.24 1.54 7.08
C GLY A 249 -30.11 2.65 7.68
N ASN A 250 -29.68 3.24 8.80
CA ASN A 250 -30.45 4.28 9.51
C ASN A 250 -30.37 5.67 8.87
N THR A 251 -29.36 5.96 8.03
CA THR A 251 -29.26 7.25 7.33
C THR A 251 -30.06 7.30 6.03
N SER A 252 -30.46 6.15 5.47
CA SER A 252 -31.24 6.09 4.22
C SER A 252 -32.76 6.25 4.41
N THR A 253 -33.27 6.19 5.64
CA THR A 253 -34.72 6.30 5.94
C THR A 253 -35.19 7.69 6.37
N MET A 254 -34.29 8.69 6.50
CA MET A 254 -34.65 10.08 6.86
C MET A 254 -34.68 11.06 5.67
N GLY A 255 -34.73 10.58 4.43
CA GLY A 255 -34.64 11.41 3.23
C GLY A 255 -35.92 11.54 2.38
N THR A 256 -37.13 11.51 2.96
CA THR A 256 -38.36 11.70 2.14
C THR A 256 -39.52 12.44 2.81
N ARG A 257 -39.28 13.52 3.57
CA ARG A 257 -40.35 14.46 3.96
C ARG A 257 -39.82 15.89 4.11
N HIS A 258 -39.98 16.69 3.05
CA HIS A 258 -40.59 18.04 3.09
C HIS A 258 -40.27 18.83 1.82
N ILE A 259 -41.25 18.91 0.91
CA ILE A 259 -41.38 20.05 0.00
C ILE A 259 -42.80 20.56 0.18
N TYR A 260 -42.95 21.62 0.97
CA TYR A 260 -44.02 22.59 0.76
C TYR A 260 -43.37 23.98 0.81
N GLN A 261 -43.38 24.60 -0.36
CA GLN A 261 -42.91 25.95 -0.64
C GLN A 261 -43.75 26.98 0.14
N SER A 262 -43.06 27.90 0.81
CA SER A 262 -43.62 29.20 1.19
C SER A 262 -42.82 30.28 0.48
N VAL A 263 -43.39 30.79 -0.62
CA VAL A 263 -42.92 32.00 -1.31
C VAL A 263 -43.54 33.19 -0.59
N ILE A 264 -42.72 33.99 0.10
CA ILE A 264 -43.12 35.33 0.58
C ILE A 264 -42.51 36.35 -0.38
N ILE A 265 -43.38 37.08 -1.07
CA ILE A 265 -43.07 38.22 -1.92
C ILE A 265 -42.99 39.47 -1.03
N ASN A 266 -41.89 40.22 -1.17
CA ASN A 266 -41.67 41.52 -0.55
C ASN A 266 -42.58 42.60 -1.16
N HIS A 267 -43.19 43.42 -0.31
CA HIS A 267 -43.38 44.85 -0.50
C HIS A 267 -43.09 45.57 0.81
#